data_AF-A0A952RGU7-F1
#
_entry.id   AF-A0A952RGU7-F1
#
_cell.length_a   1.000
_cell.length_b   1.000
_cell.length_c   1.000
_cell.angle_alpha   90.00
_cell.angle_beta   90.00
_cell.angle_gamma   90.00
#
_symmetry.space_group_name_H-M   'P 1'
#
loop_
_entity.id
_entity.type
_entity.pdbx_description
1 polymer ?
#
loop_
_entity_poly.entity_id
_entity_poly.type
_entity_poly.pdbx_seq_one_letter_code
_entity_poly.pdbx_strand_id
1 'polypeptide(L)' 'MSKGDEDIVEVKCPDCGATVKIPAAKAEQEYKAVCPKGHEIPLAKMI' A
#
# COMPACT_ATOMS: atom_id res chain seq x y z
N MET A 1 -0.78 -16.53 -21.26
CA MET A 1 -0.14 -16.96 -20.00
C MET A 1 -0.69 -16.07 -18.91
N SER A 2 -1.48 -16.68 -18.02
CA SER A 2 -1.86 -16.29 -16.66
C SER A 2 -2.04 -14.80 -16.31
N LYS A 3 -3.31 -14.41 -16.34
CA LYS A 3 -4.03 -13.52 -15.41
C LYS A 3 -3.20 -13.02 -14.22
N GLY A 4 -3.02 -11.70 -14.18
CA GLY A 4 -2.23 -10.97 -13.19
C GLY A 4 -2.47 -11.44 -11.77
N ASP A 5 -1.44 -12.01 -11.19
CA ASP A 5 -1.23 -12.07 -9.76
C ASP A 5 -1.05 -10.61 -9.29
N GLU A 6 -2.16 -9.92 -9.06
CA GLU A 6 -2.17 -8.63 -8.39
C GLU A 6 -1.82 -8.90 -6.93
N ASP A 7 -0.53 -8.98 -6.60
CA ASP A 7 -0.07 -9.04 -5.21
C ASP A 7 -0.68 -7.85 -4.47
N ILE A 8 -1.65 -8.08 -3.57
CA ILE A 8 -2.24 -7.00 -2.75
C ILE A 8 -1.50 -6.99 -1.42
N VAL A 9 -0.89 -5.85 -1.09
CA VAL A 9 -0.23 -5.64 0.20
C VAL A 9 -1.19 -4.94 1.16
N GLU A 10 -1.24 -5.44 2.39
CA GLU A 10 -1.99 -4.82 3.49
C GLU A 10 -1.06 -3.91 4.27
N VAL A 11 -1.36 -2.61 4.26
CA VAL A 11 -0.54 -1.59 4.87
C VAL A 11 -1.31 -0.97 6.02
N LYS A 12 -0.72 -0.94 7.20
CA LYS A 12 -1.32 -0.28 8.35
C LYS A 12 -0.87 1.17 8.41
N CYS A 13 -1.82 2.09 8.45
CA CYS A 13 -1.56 3.51 8.62
C CYS A 13 -0.95 3.76 10.02
N PRO A 14 0.23 4.39 10.12
CA PRO A 14 0.85 4.69 11.41
C PRO A 14 0.07 5.74 12.21
N ASP A 15 -0.59 6.70 11.56
CA ASP A 15 -1.32 7.79 12.23
C ASP A 15 -2.62 7.34 12.89
N CYS A 16 -3.43 6.55 12.17
CA CYS A 16 -4.78 6.20 12.63
C CYS A 16 -4.98 4.70 12.85
N GLY A 17 -3.99 3.87 12.52
CA GLY A 17 -4.06 2.42 12.65
C GLY A 17 -4.95 1.72 11.63
N ALA A 18 -5.49 2.45 10.64
CA ALA A 18 -6.35 1.87 9.60
C ALA A 18 -5.55 0.97 8.65
N THR A 19 -6.05 -0.23 8.36
CA THR A 19 -5.46 -1.13 7.37
C THR A 19 -5.99 -0.80 5.99
N VAL A 20 -5.09 -0.61 5.03
CA VAL A 20 -5.39 -0.27 3.64
C VAL A 20 -4.84 -1.38 2.75
N LYS A 21 -5.67 -1.86 1.84
CA LYS A 21 -5.29 -2.85 0.84
C LYS A 21 -4.93 -2.14 -0.45
N ILE A 22 -3.69 -2.22 -0.87
CA ILE A 22 -3.22 -1.61 -2.11
C ILE A 22 -2.50 -2.65 -2.96
N PRO A 23 -2.56 -2.57 -4.29
CA PRO A 23 -1.74 -3.42 -5.14
C PRO A 23 -0.25 -3.15 -4.91
N ALA A 24 0.55 -4.19 -4.75
CA ALA A 24 2.01 -4.15 -4.62
C ALA A 24 2.63 -3.38 -5.79
N ALA A 25 2.11 -3.57 -7.00
CA ALA A 25 2.53 -2.81 -8.17
C ALA A 25 2.39 -1.28 -7.99
N LYS A 26 1.33 -0.83 -7.31
CA LYS A 26 1.17 0.59 -6.95
C LYS A 26 2.05 0.98 -5.76
N ALA A 27 2.23 0.09 -4.79
CA ALA A 27 3.09 0.32 -3.65
C ALA A 27 4.56 0.54 -4.06
N GLU A 28 5.05 -0.27 -5.01
CA GLU A 28 6.42 -0.19 -5.53
C GLU A 28 6.65 1.01 -6.45
N GLN A 29 5.61 1.47 -7.15
CA GLN A 29 5.72 2.63 -8.04
C GLN A 29 5.58 3.95 -7.29
N GLU A 30 4.61 4.07 -6.39
CA GLU A 30 4.26 5.35 -5.77
C GLU A 30 4.97 5.58 -4.43
N TYR A 31 5.50 4.54 -3.76
CA TYR A 31 6.16 4.60 -2.44
C TYR A 31 5.33 5.29 -1.32
N LYS A 32 4.07 5.61 -1.61
CA LYS A 32 3.12 6.25 -0.72
C LYS A 32 1.72 5.72 -1.00
N ALA A 33 0.92 5.55 0.04
CA ALA A 33 -0.50 5.25 -0.05
C ALA A 33 -1.28 6.25 0.79
N VAL A 34 -2.52 6.54 0.39
CA VAL A 34 -3.41 7.37 1.20
C VAL A 34 -4.38 6.47 1.93
N CYS A 35 -4.45 6.60 3.26
CA CYS A 35 -5.42 5.88 4.06
C CYS A 35 -6.83 6.44 3.84
N PRO A 36 -7.91 5.69 4.15
CA PRO A 36 -9.29 6.17 3.99
C PRO A 36 -9.63 7.39 4.87
N LYS A 37 -8.76 7.74 5.83
CA LYS A 37 -8.88 8.97 6.63
C LYS A 37 -8.11 10.16 6.06
N GLY A 38 -7.41 10.00 4.94
CA GLY A 38 -6.66 11.06 4.27
C GLY A 38 -5.20 11.21 4.73
N HIS A 39 -4.71 10.37 5.64
CA HIS A 39 -3.28 10.37 6.02
C HIS A 39 -2.41 9.69 4.95
N GLU A 40 -1.25 10.26 4.68
CA GLU A 40 -0.23 9.69 3.81
C GLU A 40 0.56 8.62 4.56
N ILE A 41 0.48 7.39 4.09
CA ILE A 41 1.24 6.24 4.58
C ILE A 41 2.48 6.09 3.70
N PRO A 42 3.70 6.33 4.24
CA PRO A 42 4.92 6.03 3.52
C PRO A 42 5.08 4.51 3.40
N LEU A 43 5.12 4.02 2.16
CA LEU A 43 5.40 2.63 1.85
C LEU A 43 6.91 2.52 1.69
N ALA A 44 7.62 2.51 2.82
CA ALA A 44 9.06 2.33 2.80
C ALA A 44 9.36 0.98 2.13
N LYS A 45 10.13 1.00 1.04
CA LYS A 45 10.90 -0.18 0.63
C LYS A 45 11.72 -0.57 1.85
N MET A 46 11.33 -1.64 2.55
CA MET A 46 12.27 -2.31 3.44
C MET A 46 13.36 -2.85 2.52
N ILE A 47 14.49 -2.15 2.56
CA ILE A 47 15.75 -2.50 1.89
C ILE A 47 16.25 -3.81 2.49
#